data_AF-A0A1E5P495-F1
#
_entry.id   AF-A0A1E5P495-F1
#
_cell.length_a   1.000
_cell.length_b   1.000
_cell.length_c   1.000
_cell.angle_alpha   90.00
_cell.angle_beta   90.00
_cell.angle_gamma   90.00
#
_symmetry.space_group_name_H-M   'P 1'
#
loop_
_entity.id
_entity.type
_entity.pdbx_description
1 polymer ?
#
loop_
_entity_poly.entity_id
_entity_poly.type
_entity_poly.pdbx_seq_one_letter_code
_entity_poly.pdbx_strand_id
1 'polypeptide(L)'
;MPQHVPPTLHDAKPQETHPPLPHTGSPHPRRIVFLSRRDLGNPAAGGSELLVDRLADGLTALGHQVTLLCGGPAAYRDYRVVSAGGDLGHFIKARHAFARQVGDCDLLVEVCNGLPYLTPLWHRGPTLCLVNHVHTELWGMRYPGPAAGLGRRLEHWALSAAQRENLLVAVSASTAGALGALGVDPARIRVVHNGVEQPAERTPRSPEPLFLAMGRLVEYKRIDLLLRLWERVRPVTGGKLVIIGDGPERHRLEAFAGPDVIFKGHVSETEKHQLLCAAHLLLHPSAVEGWGLVVTEAATRGTPAIGFDVPGLRDSIADGVTGVLARGESSFAAAWCTLALSTERREAMGRAAAARAAHYRWSSTVRQFRAVAAEAALSHRRR
;
A
#
# COMPACT_ATOMS: atom_id res chain seq x y z
N MET A 1 7.46 13.38 -4.66
CA MET A 1 7.61 11.93 -4.91
C MET A 1 6.97 11.15 -3.75
N PRO A 2 6.50 9.91 -3.95
CA PRO A 2 6.12 9.02 -2.85
C PRO A 2 7.25 8.88 -1.84
N GLN A 3 6.95 8.76 -0.55
CA GLN A 3 7.94 8.55 0.52
C GLN A 3 8.85 7.33 0.33
N HIS A 4 8.55 6.48 -0.63
CA HIS A 4 9.26 5.24 -0.97
C HIS A 4 10.03 5.29 -2.29
N VAL A 5 10.20 6.45 -2.92
CA VAL A 5 10.93 6.56 -4.19
C VAL A 5 12.42 6.76 -3.93
N PRO A 6 13.29 5.84 -4.38
CA PRO A 6 14.73 6.08 -4.39
C PRO A 6 15.08 7.29 -5.27
N PRO A 7 16.07 8.11 -4.90
CA PRO A 7 16.43 9.34 -5.64
C PRO A 7 17.03 9.10 -7.04
N THR A 8 17.29 7.86 -7.45
CA THR A 8 17.91 7.55 -8.74
C THR A 8 16.87 7.20 -9.80
N LEU A 9 16.23 8.24 -10.37
CA LEU A 9 15.78 8.16 -11.76
C LEU A 9 17.04 8.28 -12.63
N HIS A 10 17.71 7.16 -12.90
CA HIS A 10 18.76 7.16 -13.93
C HIS A 10 18.10 7.25 -15.30
N ASP A 11 18.60 8.14 -16.16
CA ASP A 11 18.27 8.29 -17.58
C ASP A 11 18.77 7.08 -18.39
N ALA A 12 18.40 5.86 -17.99
CA ALA A 12 18.68 4.66 -18.76
C ALA A 12 17.49 4.37 -19.67
N LYS A 13 17.81 4.07 -20.95
CA LYS A 13 16.82 3.73 -21.97
C LYS A 13 15.99 2.52 -21.50
N PRO A 14 14.68 2.48 -21.77
CA PRO A 14 13.85 1.30 -21.46
C PRO A 14 14.50 0.04 -22.05
N GLN A 15 14.45 -1.09 -21.33
CA GLN A 15 14.69 -2.38 -21.98
C GLN A 15 13.62 -2.55 -23.07
N GLU A 16 14.00 -2.34 -24.33
CA GLU A 16 13.07 -2.27 -25.45
C GLU A 16 12.41 -3.63 -25.71
N THR A 17 13.14 -4.73 -25.47
CA THR A 17 12.63 -6.11 -25.55
C THR A 17 13.44 -7.04 -24.64
N HIS A 18 12.78 -8.02 -24.01
CA HIS A 18 13.51 -9.14 -23.42
C HIS A 18 13.86 -10.16 -24.51
N PRO A 19 15.10 -10.67 -24.58
CA PRO A 19 15.44 -11.72 -25.53
C PRO A 19 14.61 -13.00 -25.26
N PRO A 20 14.29 -13.78 -26.30
CA PRO A 20 13.59 -15.05 -26.15
C PRO A 20 14.45 -16.02 -25.32
N LEU A 21 13.90 -16.54 -24.22
CA LEU A 21 14.53 -17.55 -23.39
C LEU A 21 14.01 -18.96 -23.74
N PRO A 22 14.87 -19.98 -23.85
CA PRO A 22 14.48 -21.34 -24.23
C PRO A 22 13.48 -21.94 -23.23
N HIS A 23 12.42 -22.59 -23.69
CA HIS A 23 11.38 -23.22 -22.85
C HIS A 23 11.98 -24.30 -21.94
N THR A 24 11.91 -24.09 -20.63
CA THR A 24 12.17 -25.10 -19.59
C THR A 24 10.84 -25.35 -18.90
N GLY A 25 10.54 -26.61 -18.60
CA GLY A 25 9.28 -27.06 -17.97
C GLY A 25 9.07 -26.58 -16.52
N SER A 26 9.49 -25.36 -16.18
CA SER A 26 9.26 -24.74 -14.88
C SER A 26 7.77 -24.56 -14.63
N PRO A 27 7.26 -24.89 -13.43
CA PRO A 27 5.87 -24.65 -13.05
C PRO A 27 5.57 -23.16 -12.82
N HIS A 28 6.60 -22.30 -12.78
CA HIS A 28 6.43 -20.86 -12.57
C HIS A 28 6.30 -20.08 -13.89
N PRO A 29 5.42 -19.07 -13.97
CA PRO A 29 5.32 -18.21 -15.14
C PRO A 29 6.61 -17.43 -15.33
N ARG A 30 7.15 -17.34 -16.55
CA ARG A 30 8.41 -16.64 -16.82
C ARG A 30 8.16 -15.18 -17.16
N ARG A 31 7.20 -14.92 -18.03
CA ARG A 31 6.77 -13.57 -18.42
C ARG A 31 5.57 -13.14 -17.59
N ILE A 32 5.78 -12.22 -16.65
CA ILE A 32 4.74 -11.71 -15.75
C ILE A 32 4.50 -10.25 -16.07
N VAL A 33 3.23 -9.89 -16.33
CA VAL A 33 2.86 -8.51 -16.65
C VAL A 33 1.96 -7.96 -15.55
N PHE A 34 2.33 -6.84 -14.95
CA PHE A 34 1.49 -6.10 -14.01
C PHE A 34 0.74 -4.98 -14.72
N LEU A 35 -0.57 -4.89 -14.52
CA LEU A 35 -1.39 -3.75 -14.89
C LEU A 35 -1.65 -2.91 -13.64
N SER A 36 -1.05 -1.71 -13.58
CA SER A 36 -1.22 -0.81 -12.43
C SER A 36 -1.68 0.55 -12.89
N ARG A 37 -2.45 1.24 -12.04
CA ARG A 37 -2.86 2.63 -12.33
C ARG A 37 -1.64 3.52 -12.56
N ARG A 38 -0.59 3.33 -11.77
CA ARG A 38 0.64 4.13 -11.76
C ARG A 38 1.85 3.26 -11.53
N ASP A 39 3.01 3.78 -11.93
CA ASP A 39 4.30 3.31 -11.45
C ASP A 39 4.70 4.03 -10.15
N LEU A 40 5.81 3.62 -9.57
CA LEU A 40 6.35 4.24 -8.35
C LEU A 40 6.95 5.64 -8.63
N GLY A 41 7.33 5.96 -9.87
CA GLY A 41 7.82 7.29 -10.25
C GLY A 41 6.75 8.38 -10.23
N ASN A 42 5.47 8.02 -10.31
CA ASN A 42 4.37 8.97 -10.29
C ASN A 42 4.31 9.78 -8.96
N PRO A 43 4.17 11.12 -9.01
CA PRO A 43 4.09 11.95 -7.79
C PRO A 43 2.97 11.55 -6.81
N ALA A 44 1.91 10.91 -7.32
CA ALA A 44 0.75 10.48 -6.56
C ALA A 44 0.81 9.01 -6.11
N ALA A 45 1.91 8.29 -6.34
CA ALA A 45 2.07 6.90 -5.91
C ALA A 45 2.12 6.76 -4.38
N GLY A 46 1.75 5.58 -3.89
CA GLY A 46 1.72 5.25 -2.47
C GLY A 46 2.01 3.78 -2.21
N GLY A 47 1.47 3.23 -1.13
CA GLY A 47 1.76 1.86 -0.70
C GLY A 47 1.42 0.78 -1.73
N SER A 48 0.37 0.96 -2.53
CA SER A 48 0.03 0.01 -3.61
C SER A 48 1.08 -0.03 -4.71
N GLU A 49 1.60 1.13 -5.13
CA GLU A 49 2.66 1.19 -6.13
C GLU A 49 3.99 0.68 -5.57
N LEU A 50 4.28 0.92 -4.29
CA LEU A 50 5.45 0.31 -3.63
C LEU A 50 5.35 -1.22 -3.57
N LEU A 51 4.18 -1.78 -3.24
CA LEU A 51 3.98 -3.23 -3.27
C LEU A 51 4.28 -3.81 -4.65
N VAL A 52 3.73 -3.20 -5.70
CA VAL A 52 3.93 -3.67 -7.09
C VAL A 52 5.41 -3.56 -7.48
N ASP A 53 6.06 -2.46 -7.14
CA ASP A 53 7.49 -2.24 -7.40
C ASP A 53 8.35 -3.31 -6.70
N ARG A 54 8.12 -3.57 -5.40
CA ARG A 54 8.84 -4.62 -4.65
C ARG A 54 8.57 -6.03 -5.16
N LEU A 55 7.35 -6.32 -5.60
CA LEU A 55 7.03 -7.59 -6.25
C LEU A 55 7.75 -7.72 -7.59
N ALA A 56 7.75 -6.67 -8.41
CA ALA A 56 8.38 -6.67 -9.72
C ALA A 56 9.91 -6.82 -9.64
N ASP A 57 10.57 -6.05 -8.77
CA ASP A 57 11.99 -6.17 -8.48
C ASP A 57 12.34 -7.57 -7.97
N GLY A 58 11.60 -8.05 -6.97
CA GLY A 58 11.85 -9.34 -6.34
C GLY A 58 11.67 -10.53 -7.30
N LEU A 59 10.64 -10.48 -8.16
CA LEU A 59 10.44 -11.49 -9.20
C LEU A 59 11.53 -11.41 -10.27
N THR A 60 11.96 -10.22 -10.66
CA THR A 60 13.06 -10.02 -11.61
C THR A 60 14.36 -10.62 -11.08
N ALA A 61 14.68 -10.38 -9.81
CA ALA A 61 15.82 -10.99 -9.12
C ALA A 61 15.74 -12.53 -9.03
N LEU A 62 14.53 -13.09 -9.07
CA LEU A 62 14.30 -14.54 -9.13
C LEU A 62 14.28 -15.10 -10.56
N GLY A 63 14.62 -14.29 -11.57
CA GLY A 63 14.77 -14.69 -12.98
C GLY A 63 13.49 -14.60 -13.82
N HIS A 64 12.43 -13.95 -13.31
CA HIS A 64 11.24 -13.67 -14.11
C HIS A 64 11.46 -12.45 -15.02
N GLN A 65 10.90 -12.49 -16.21
CA GLN A 65 10.78 -11.32 -17.08
C GLN A 65 9.53 -10.54 -16.69
N VAL A 66 9.71 -9.45 -15.95
CA VAL A 66 8.61 -8.64 -15.43
C VAL A 66 8.41 -7.39 -16.29
N THR A 67 7.16 -7.11 -16.65
CA THR A 67 6.77 -5.84 -17.28
C THR A 67 5.65 -5.17 -16.47
N LEU A 68 5.82 -3.90 -16.14
CA LEU A 68 4.78 -3.05 -15.55
C LEU A 68 4.15 -2.18 -16.64
N LEU A 69 2.85 -2.35 -16.90
CA LEU A 69 2.05 -1.47 -17.76
C LEU A 69 1.25 -0.50 -16.89
N CYS A 70 1.57 0.80 -16.97
CA CYS A 70 1.01 1.82 -16.06
C CYS A 70 0.36 3.02 -16.77
N GLY A 71 -0.60 3.66 -16.10
CA GLY A 71 -1.33 4.84 -16.61
C GLY A 71 -0.63 6.19 -16.43
N GLY A 72 0.69 6.20 -16.36
CA GLY A 72 1.50 7.41 -16.13
C GLY A 72 2.85 7.34 -16.84
N PRO A 73 3.79 8.25 -16.52
CA PRO A 73 5.14 8.16 -17.05
C PRO A 73 5.76 6.81 -16.71
N ALA A 74 6.60 6.29 -17.59
CA ALA A 74 7.33 5.06 -17.35
C ALA A 74 8.69 5.42 -16.74
N ALA A 75 8.81 5.36 -15.41
CA ALA A 75 10.10 5.55 -14.77
C ALA A 75 11.05 4.37 -15.05
N TYR A 76 12.35 4.65 -15.12
CA TYR A 76 13.36 3.61 -15.24
C TYR A 76 13.41 2.74 -13.98
N ARG A 77 13.48 1.43 -14.18
CA ARG A 77 13.60 0.37 -13.17
C ARG A 77 14.41 -0.79 -13.75
N ASP A 78 14.83 -1.71 -12.90
CA ASP A 78 15.51 -2.95 -13.31
C ASP A 78 14.58 -3.92 -14.06
N TYR A 79 13.27 -3.71 -13.94
CA TYR A 79 12.23 -4.34 -14.75
C TYR A 79 11.65 -3.37 -15.79
N ARG A 80 11.04 -3.92 -16.84
CA ARG A 80 10.49 -3.12 -17.94
C ARG A 80 9.25 -2.35 -17.50
N VAL A 81 9.21 -1.04 -17.74
CA VAL A 81 8.02 -0.20 -17.49
C VAL A 81 7.50 0.37 -18.81
N VAL A 82 6.19 0.28 -19.02
CA VAL A 82 5.51 0.71 -20.24
C VAL A 82 4.35 1.61 -19.87
N SER A 83 4.23 2.76 -20.53
CA SER A 83 3.08 3.64 -20.35
C SER A 83 1.90 3.19 -21.23
N ALA A 84 0.72 3.10 -20.61
CA ALA A 84 -0.58 2.87 -21.23
C ALA A 84 -1.41 4.17 -21.37
N GLY A 85 -0.81 5.34 -21.21
CA GLY A 85 -1.48 6.64 -21.29
C GLY A 85 -1.46 7.40 -19.97
N GLY A 86 -2.48 8.23 -19.74
CA GLY A 86 -2.63 9.05 -18.52
C GLY A 86 -3.68 8.50 -17.53
N ASP A 87 -3.84 9.20 -16.41
CA ASP A 87 -4.56 8.77 -15.19
C ASP A 87 -6.00 8.25 -15.37
N LEU A 88 -6.73 8.66 -16.43
CA LEU A 88 -8.06 8.12 -16.77
C LEU A 88 -8.06 7.27 -18.05
N GLY A 89 -7.18 7.59 -19.01
CA GLY A 89 -7.15 6.91 -20.30
C GLY A 89 -6.60 5.49 -20.25
N HIS A 90 -5.88 5.16 -19.18
CA HIS A 90 -5.16 3.89 -19.09
C HIS A 90 -6.08 2.66 -19.01
N PHE A 91 -7.26 2.74 -18.37
CA PHE A 91 -8.18 1.60 -18.32
C PHE A 91 -8.66 1.20 -19.73
N ILE A 92 -8.91 2.19 -20.59
CA ILE A 92 -9.35 1.98 -21.98
C ILE A 92 -8.17 1.54 -22.86
N LYS A 93 -7.02 2.19 -22.68
CA LYS A 93 -5.83 1.99 -23.53
C LYS A 93 -5.01 0.77 -23.14
N ALA A 94 -5.18 0.21 -21.94
CA ALA A 94 -4.40 -0.92 -21.43
C ALA A 94 -4.39 -2.11 -22.39
N ARG A 95 -5.56 -2.53 -22.90
CA ARG A 95 -5.66 -3.62 -23.88
C ARG A 95 -4.82 -3.37 -25.14
N HIS A 96 -4.91 -2.15 -25.67
CA HIS A 96 -4.19 -1.77 -26.89
C HIS A 96 -2.67 -1.65 -26.65
N ALA A 97 -2.29 -1.04 -25.53
CA ALA A 97 -0.89 -0.91 -25.13
C ALA A 97 -0.26 -2.28 -24.83
N PHE A 98 -0.99 -3.17 -24.16
CA PHE A 98 -0.59 -4.55 -23.95
C PHE A 98 -0.33 -5.25 -25.29
N ALA A 99 -1.28 -5.22 -26.22
CA ALA A 99 -1.13 -5.88 -27.52
C ALA A 99 0.02 -5.33 -28.38
N ARG A 100 0.31 -4.02 -28.31
CA ARG A 100 1.32 -3.39 -29.18
C ARG A 100 2.72 -3.30 -28.59
N GLN A 101 2.83 -3.16 -27.27
CA GLN A 101 4.10 -2.86 -26.61
C GLN A 101 4.60 -4.04 -25.75
N VAL A 102 3.70 -4.91 -25.28
CA VAL A 102 4.03 -6.03 -24.38
C VAL A 102 3.96 -7.37 -25.12
N GLY A 103 2.83 -7.70 -25.73
CA GLY A 103 2.62 -8.97 -26.42
C GLY A 103 2.28 -10.11 -25.46
N ASP A 104 2.77 -11.32 -25.75
CA ASP A 104 2.44 -12.53 -24.99
C ASP A 104 3.07 -12.56 -23.60
N CYS A 105 2.29 -13.00 -22.61
CA CYS A 105 2.73 -13.25 -21.24
C CYS A 105 2.23 -14.60 -20.72
N ASP A 106 2.94 -15.16 -19.74
CA ASP A 106 2.55 -16.42 -19.09
C ASP A 106 1.56 -16.16 -17.94
N LEU A 107 1.56 -14.95 -17.39
CA LEU A 107 0.66 -14.50 -16.34
C LEU A 107 0.43 -12.99 -16.43
N LEU A 108 -0.84 -12.59 -16.41
CA LEU A 108 -1.27 -11.21 -16.28
C LEU A 108 -1.73 -10.95 -14.85
N VAL A 109 -1.16 -9.96 -14.19
CA VAL A 109 -1.52 -9.53 -12.84
C VAL A 109 -2.18 -8.17 -12.95
N GLU A 110 -3.40 -8.08 -12.48
CA GLU A 110 -4.17 -6.86 -12.50
C GLU A 110 -4.27 -6.27 -11.09
N VAL A 111 -3.79 -5.04 -10.91
CA VAL A 111 -3.76 -4.37 -9.61
C VAL A 111 -5.06 -3.59 -9.41
N CYS A 112 -5.90 -4.08 -8.50
CA CYS A 112 -7.15 -3.47 -8.14
C CYS A 112 -7.00 -2.54 -6.92
N ASN A 113 -7.09 -1.25 -7.21
CA ASN A 113 -7.24 -0.16 -6.23
C ASN A 113 -8.65 0.46 -6.37
N GLY A 114 -9.68 -0.39 -6.41
CA GLY A 114 -11.09 -0.01 -6.48
C GLY A 114 -11.83 -0.52 -7.71
N LEU A 115 -11.28 -0.31 -8.91
CA LEU A 115 -11.81 -0.90 -10.13
C LEU A 115 -10.75 -1.74 -10.83
N PRO A 116 -11.08 -2.99 -11.21
CA PRO A 116 -10.24 -3.81 -12.03
C PRO A 116 -10.18 -3.30 -13.49
N TYR A 117 -9.16 -3.71 -14.24
CA TYR A 117 -9.04 -3.52 -15.69
C TYR A 117 -9.96 -4.45 -16.50
N LEU A 118 -10.72 -5.30 -15.81
CA LEU A 118 -11.63 -6.28 -16.41
C LEU A 118 -10.91 -7.14 -17.45
N THR A 119 -9.67 -7.52 -17.13
CA THR A 119 -8.83 -8.40 -17.95
C THR A 119 -9.53 -9.67 -18.46
N PRO A 120 -10.47 -10.31 -17.73
CA PRO A 120 -11.17 -11.50 -18.24
C PRO A 120 -12.02 -11.23 -19.49
N LEU A 121 -12.35 -9.98 -19.79
CA LEU A 121 -13.12 -9.62 -20.98
C LEU A 121 -12.26 -9.51 -22.25
N TRP A 122 -10.93 -9.45 -22.13
CA TRP A 122 -10.05 -9.17 -23.27
C TRP A 122 -8.71 -9.91 -23.26
N HIS A 123 -8.36 -10.61 -22.18
CA HIS A 123 -7.20 -11.48 -22.09
C HIS A 123 -7.65 -12.93 -21.86
N ARG A 124 -7.09 -13.86 -22.64
CA ARG A 124 -7.45 -15.29 -22.60
C ARG A 124 -6.47 -16.17 -21.81
N GLY A 125 -5.41 -15.58 -21.27
CA GLY A 125 -4.38 -16.30 -20.53
C GLY A 125 -4.58 -16.25 -19.00
N PRO A 126 -3.69 -16.92 -18.25
CA PRO A 126 -3.74 -16.95 -16.79
C PRO A 126 -3.73 -15.54 -16.21
N THR A 127 -4.68 -15.26 -15.32
CA THR A 127 -4.88 -13.92 -14.75
C THR A 127 -4.99 -13.98 -13.23
N LEU A 128 -4.35 -13.02 -12.56
CA LEU A 128 -4.46 -12.77 -11.12
C LEU A 128 -4.99 -11.37 -10.86
N CYS A 129 -5.89 -11.23 -9.88
CA CYS A 129 -6.34 -9.91 -9.42
C CYS A 129 -5.75 -9.62 -8.03
N LEU A 130 -4.82 -8.66 -7.96
CA LEU A 130 -4.19 -8.21 -6.72
C LEU A 130 -5.01 -7.05 -6.11
N VAL A 131 -5.64 -7.28 -4.98
CA VAL A 131 -6.57 -6.34 -4.33
C VAL A 131 -5.90 -5.69 -3.12
N ASN A 132 -5.61 -4.39 -3.23
CA ASN A 132 -5.00 -3.62 -2.13
C ASN A 132 -6.03 -3.07 -1.13
N HIS A 133 -7.25 -2.80 -1.60
CA HIS A 133 -8.35 -2.34 -0.78
C HIS A 133 -9.69 -2.47 -1.51
N VAL A 134 -10.75 -2.86 -0.78
CA VAL A 134 -12.14 -2.84 -1.26
C VAL A 134 -12.77 -1.46 -0.99
N HIS A 135 -13.20 -0.73 -2.02
CA HIS A 135 -13.62 0.67 -1.96
C HIS A 135 -15.08 0.90 -1.51
N THR A 136 -15.78 -0.14 -1.07
CA THR A 136 -17.21 -0.08 -0.73
C THR A 136 -17.57 1.09 0.20
N GLU A 137 -16.70 1.41 1.16
CA GLU A 137 -16.86 2.56 2.07
C GLU A 137 -16.42 3.91 1.46
N LEU A 138 -15.42 3.91 0.57
CA LEU A 138 -14.93 5.11 -0.12
C LEU A 138 -15.94 5.68 -1.12
N TRP A 139 -16.77 4.83 -1.72
CA TRP A 139 -17.84 5.27 -2.63
C TRP A 139 -18.82 6.22 -1.94
N GLY A 140 -19.19 5.94 -0.69
CA GLY A 140 -20.08 6.79 0.10
C GLY A 140 -19.44 8.08 0.58
N MET A 141 -18.10 8.09 0.73
CA MET A 141 -17.34 9.27 1.15
C MET A 141 -17.10 10.24 -0.02
N ARG A 142 -16.92 9.73 -1.25
CA ARG A 142 -16.52 10.53 -2.42
C ARG A 142 -17.67 10.90 -3.36
N TYR A 143 -18.78 10.18 -3.33
CA TYR A 143 -19.88 10.37 -4.27
C TYR A 143 -21.25 10.45 -3.56
N PRO A 144 -22.20 11.25 -4.08
CA PRO A 144 -23.55 11.31 -3.54
C PRO A 144 -24.27 9.96 -3.65
N GLY A 145 -25.23 9.71 -2.75
CA GLY A 145 -25.91 8.43 -2.52
C GLY A 145 -26.19 7.53 -3.74
N PRO A 146 -26.85 8.01 -4.81
CA PRO A 146 -27.14 7.17 -5.99
C PRO A 146 -25.87 6.78 -6.78
N ALA A 147 -24.90 7.68 -6.91
CA ALA A 147 -23.62 7.39 -7.57
C ALA A 147 -22.76 6.42 -6.73
N ALA A 148 -22.79 6.57 -5.40
CA ALA A 148 -22.15 5.63 -4.49
C ALA A 148 -22.76 4.22 -4.58
N GLY A 149 -24.09 4.12 -4.69
CA GLY A 149 -24.80 2.86 -4.88
C GLY A 149 -24.42 2.15 -6.19
N LEU A 150 -24.31 2.90 -7.29
CA LEU A 150 -23.85 2.36 -8.57
C LEU A 150 -22.39 1.89 -8.49
N GLY A 151 -21.50 2.69 -7.89
CA GLY A 151 -20.10 2.32 -7.68
C GLY A 151 -19.94 1.01 -6.91
N ARG A 152 -20.70 0.81 -5.83
CA ARG A 152 -20.73 -0.46 -5.07
C ARG A 152 -21.19 -1.65 -5.91
N ARG A 153 -22.23 -1.48 -6.73
CA ARG A 153 -22.73 -2.55 -7.62
C ARG A 153 -21.70 -2.92 -8.68
N LEU A 154 -21.06 -1.92 -9.27
CA LEU A 154 -19.99 -2.13 -10.25
C LEU A 154 -18.79 -2.83 -9.62
N GLU A 155 -18.35 -2.39 -8.43
CA GLU A 155 -17.26 -3.06 -7.69
C GLU A 155 -17.62 -4.52 -7.37
N HIS A 156 -18.82 -4.77 -6.85
CA HIS A 156 -19.31 -6.12 -6.57
C HIS A 156 -19.25 -7.00 -7.82
N TRP A 157 -19.85 -6.55 -8.93
CA TRP A 157 -19.83 -7.30 -10.19
C TRP A 157 -18.41 -7.52 -10.72
N ALA A 158 -17.57 -6.49 -10.64
CA ALA A 158 -16.23 -6.52 -11.18
C ALA A 158 -15.29 -7.45 -10.39
N LEU A 159 -15.44 -7.56 -9.07
CA LEU A 159 -14.62 -8.44 -8.22
C LEU A 159 -15.19 -9.86 -8.07
N SER A 160 -16.51 -10.04 -8.11
CA SER A 160 -17.14 -11.37 -7.99
C SER A 160 -17.33 -12.03 -9.35
N ALA A 161 -18.17 -11.45 -10.20
CA ALA A 161 -18.63 -12.05 -11.44
C ALA A 161 -17.59 -11.97 -12.56
N ALA A 162 -16.98 -10.80 -12.79
CA ALA A 162 -15.99 -10.66 -13.86
C ALA A 162 -14.72 -11.48 -13.59
N GLN A 163 -14.33 -11.64 -12.31
CA GLN A 163 -13.16 -12.40 -11.89
C GLN A 163 -13.50 -13.83 -11.43
N ARG A 164 -14.67 -14.38 -11.78
CA ARG A 164 -15.16 -15.69 -11.29
C ARG A 164 -14.19 -16.85 -11.52
N GLU A 165 -13.41 -16.77 -12.58
CA GLU A 165 -12.47 -17.79 -13.01
C GLU A 165 -11.06 -17.60 -12.40
N ASN A 166 -10.76 -16.44 -11.83
CA ASN A 166 -9.41 -16.08 -11.42
C ASN A 166 -9.20 -16.22 -9.92
N LEU A 167 -7.94 -16.40 -9.53
CA LEU A 167 -7.50 -16.26 -8.15
C LEU A 167 -7.38 -14.76 -7.80
N LEU A 168 -7.75 -14.42 -6.56
CA LEU A 168 -7.61 -13.08 -6.02
C LEU A 168 -6.56 -13.09 -4.92
N VAL A 169 -5.66 -12.12 -4.96
CA VAL A 169 -4.65 -11.90 -3.92
C VAL A 169 -5.09 -10.73 -3.06
N ALA A 170 -5.42 -10.99 -1.80
CA ALA A 170 -5.73 -9.97 -0.80
C ALA A 170 -4.46 -9.60 -0.03
N VAL A 171 -4.24 -8.30 0.21
CA VAL A 171 -3.07 -7.84 1.01
C VAL A 171 -3.20 -8.12 2.51
N SER A 172 -4.38 -8.52 2.98
CA SER A 172 -4.66 -8.72 4.39
C SER A 172 -5.84 -9.66 4.64
N ALA A 173 -5.98 -10.12 5.89
CA ALA A 173 -7.12 -10.93 6.31
C ALA A 173 -8.43 -10.14 6.24
N SER A 174 -8.42 -8.87 6.61
CA SER A 174 -9.60 -8.01 6.46
C SER A 174 -9.98 -7.78 5.01
N THR A 175 -9.00 -7.62 4.11
CA THR A 175 -9.26 -7.52 2.67
C THR A 175 -9.86 -8.82 2.12
N ALA A 176 -9.36 -9.98 2.57
CA ALA A 176 -9.93 -11.28 2.21
C ALA A 176 -11.37 -11.44 2.72
N GLY A 177 -11.65 -11.02 3.96
CA GLY A 177 -13.02 -11.01 4.52
C GLY A 177 -13.96 -10.11 3.73
N ALA A 178 -13.50 -8.91 3.33
CA ALA A 178 -14.27 -7.99 2.50
C ALA A 178 -14.59 -8.58 1.12
N LEU A 179 -13.63 -9.27 0.49
CA LEU A 179 -13.87 -10.01 -0.77
C LEU A 179 -14.90 -11.13 -0.59
N GLY A 180 -14.82 -11.89 0.51
CA GLY A 180 -15.82 -12.90 0.86
C GLY A 180 -17.22 -12.31 1.03
N ALA A 181 -17.33 -11.16 1.70
CA ALA A 181 -18.60 -10.44 1.85
C ALA A 181 -19.17 -9.90 0.52
N LEU A 182 -18.30 -9.65 -0.47
CA LEU A 182 -18.69 -9.33 -1.84
C LEU A 182 -19.09 -10.57 -2.67
N GLY A 183 -19.07 -11.78 -2.09
CA GLY A 183 -19.45 -13.02 -2.77
C GLY A 183 -18.31 -13.68 -3.56
N VAL A 184 -17.06 -13.28 -3.33
CA VAL A 184 -15.92 -14.03 -3.86
C VAL A 184 -15.76 -15.33 -3.07
N ASP A 185 -15.68 -16.45 -3.77
CA ASP A 185 -15.44 -17.77 -3.17
C ASP A 185 -14.12 -17.77 -2.37
N PRO A 186 -14.16 -18.07 -1.04
CA PRO A 186 -12.98 -18.13 -0.20
C PRO A 186 -11.87 -19.05 -0.74
N ALA A 187 -12.22 -20.13 -1.45
CA ALA A 187 -11.23 -21.04 -2.03
C ALA A 187 -10.35 -20.37 -3.10
N ARG A 188 -10.80 -19.25 -3.67
CA ARG A 188 -10.08 -18.45 -4.69
C ARG A 188 -9.28 -17.29 -4.12
N ILE A 189 -9.37 -17.04 -2.81
CA ILE A 189 -8.69 -15.92 -2.15
C ILE A 189 -7.38 -16.45 -1.56
N ARG A 190 -6.27 -15.76 -1.86
CA ARG A 190 -4.96 -15.98 -1.22
C ARG A 190 -4.56 -14.69 -0.52
N VAL A 191 -4.04 -14.80 0.70
CA VAL A 191 -3.53 -13.64 1.43
C VAL A 191 -2.03 -13.54 1.23
N VAL A 192 -1.55 -12.38 0.76
CA VAL A 192 -0.13 -12.06 0.64
C VAL A 192 0.10 -10.71 1.31
N HIS A 193 0.67 -10.72 2.50
CA HIS A 193 0.88 -9.50 3.29
C HIS A 193 1.95 -8.59 2.70
N ASN A 194 1.73 -7.30 2.84
CA ASN A 194 2.75 -6.30 2.53
C ASN A 194 3.98 -6.52 3.41
N GLY A 195 5.15 -6.44 2.79
CA GLY A 195 6.42 -6.51 3.50
C GLY A 195 6.86 -5.15 4.01
N VAL A 196 7.91 -5.15 4.82
CA VAL A 196 8.68 -3.97 5.18
C VAL A 196 10.16 -4.26 5.07
N GLU A 197 10.94 -3.21 4.86
CA GLU A 197 12.40 -3.30 4.88
C GLU A 197 12.91 -3.71 6.24
N GLN A 198 14.01 -4.46 6.23
CA GLN A 198 14.78 -4.64 7.45
C GLN A 198 15.28 -3.25 7.89
N PRO A 199 15.01 -2.85 9.14
CA PRO A 199 15.46 -1.54 9.60
C PRO A 199 17.00 -1.53 9.59
N ALA A 200 17.57 -0.42 9.12
CA ALA A 200 18.94 -0.08 9.45
C ALA A 200 19.10 0.05 10.98
N GLU A 201 20.33 0.21 11.45
CA GLU A 201 20.58 0.41 12.88
C GLU A 201 19.71 1.55 13.43
N ARG A 202 19.13 1.33 14.61
CA ARG A 202 18.20 2.28 15.22
C ARG A 202 18.99 3.49 15.71
N THR A 203 18.53 4.67 15.33
CA THR A 203 19.03 5.90 15.94
C THR A 203 18.31 6.15 17.27
N PRO A 204 18.91 6.91 18.21
CA PRO A 204 18.24 7.28 19.45
C PRO A 204 16.89 7.99 19.22
N ARG A 205 15.99 7.83 20.17
CA ARG A 205 14.74 8.61 20.25
C ARG A 205 15.05 10.09 20.41
N SER A 206 14.11 10.95 20.01
CA SER A 206 14.18 12.37 20.32
C SER A 206 14.25 12.59 21.85
N PRO A 207 15.02 13.58 22.35
CA PRO A 207 15.03 13.91 23.79
C PRO A 207 13.69 14.53 24.25
N GLU A 208 12.98 15.21 23.34
CA GLU A 208 11.64 15.74 23.56
C GLU A 208 10.58 14.83 22.92
N PRO A 209 9.32 14.80 23.42
CA PRO A 209 8.24 14.07 22.78
C PRO A 209 8.08 14.47 21.30
N LEU A 210 8.15 13.47 20.43
CA LEU A 210 8.02 13.66 18.98
C LEU A 210 6.91 12.74 18.47
N PHE A 211 5.85 13.32 17.93
CA PHE A 211 4.74 12.57 17.36
C PHE A 211 4.79 12.68 15.84
N LEU A 212 4.60 11.56 15.16
CA LEU A 212 4.78 11.48 13.72
C LEU A 212 3.49 11.06 13.04
N ALA A 213 3.07 11.78 12.02
CA ALA A 213 2.06 11.35 11.07
C ALA A 213 2.68 11.27 9.68
N MET A 214 2.35 10.23 8.92
CA MET A 214 3.00 9.97 7.65
C MET A 214 2.04 9.38 6.62
N GLY A 215 2.03 9.96 5.42
CA GLY A 215 1.31 9.42 4.27
C GLY A 215 0.82 10.51 3.33
N ARG A 216 0.08 10.12 2.29
CA ARG A 216 -0.52 11.07 1.35
C ARG A 216 -1.52 11.99 2.07
N LEU A 217 -1.47 13.30 1.82
CA LEU A 217 -2.38 14.28 2.43
C LEU A 217 -3.69 14.35 1.63
N VAL A 218 -4.63 13.48 2.00
CA VAL A 218 -5.98 13.35 1.44
C VAL A 218 -7.01 13.22 2.56
N GLU A 219 -8.26 13.56 2.29
CA GLU A 219 -9.34 13.68 3.27
C GLU A 219 -9.49 12.46 4.20
N TYR A 220 -9.54 11.24 3.64
CA TYR A 220 -9.72 10.01 4.42
C TYR A 220 -8.52 9.63 5.30
N LYS A 221 -7.38 10.33 5.19
CA LYS A 221 -6.22 10.18 6.10
C LYS A 221 -6.38 11.00 7.38
N ARG A 222 -7.37 11.89 7.41
CA ARG A 222 -7.82 12.65 8.58
C ARG A 222 -6.70 13.38 9.32
N ILE A 223 -5.74 13.95 8.59
CA ILE A 223 -4.68 14.76 9.20
C ILE A 223 -5.25 16.03 9.85
N ASP A 224 -6.37 16.55 9.32
CA ASP A 224 -7.16 17.62 9.94
C ASP A 224 -7.56 17.29 11.39
N LEU A 225 -7.85 16.03 11.68
CA LEU A 225 -8.17 15.58 13.02
C LEU A 225 -6.96 15.68 13.95
N LEU A 226 -5.76 15.28 13.50
CA LEU A 226 -4.56 15.37 14.33
C LEU A 226 -4.29 16.82 14.72
N LEU A 227 -4.44 17.76 13.78
CA LEU A 227 -4.28 19.19 14.04
C LEU A 227 -5.28 19.67 15.10
N ARG A 228 -6.56 19.29 14.99
CA ARG A 228 -7.58 19.62 16.02
C ARG A 228 -7.27 18.99 17.39
N LEU A 229 -6.85 17.74 17.41
CA LEU A 229 -6.51 17.05 18.66
C LEU A 229 -5.23 17.61 19.27
N TRP A 230 -4.29 18.08 18.45
CA TRP A 230 -3.01 18.61 18.89
C TRP A 230 -3.17 19.82 19.80
N GLU A 231 -4.10 20.74 19.51
CA GLU A 231 -4.43 21.88 20.37
C GLU A 231 -4.82 21.47 21.81
N ARG A 232 -5.37 20.27 21.97
CA ARG A 232 -5.81 19.73 23.27
C ARG A 232 -4.76 18.84 23.92
N VAL A 233 -3.98 18.12 23.12
CA VAL A 233 -2.99 17.14 23.58
C VAL A 233 -1.67 17.83 23.94
N ARG A 234 -1.21 18.81 23.14
CA ARG A 234 0.07 19.50 23.32
C ARG A 234 0.25 20.12 24.72
N PRO A 235 -0.74 20.80 25.32
CA PRO A 235 -0.58 21.36 26.68
C PRO A 235 -0.32 20.28 27.75
N VAL A 236 -0.74 19.05 27.49
CA VAL A 236 -0.57 17.91 28.41
C VAL A 236 0.75 17.18 28.15
N THR A 237 1.10 16.97 26.88
CA THR A 237 2.24 16.11 26.51
C THR A 237 3.52 16.88 26.20
N GLY A 238 3.42 18.17 25.89
CA GLY A 238 4.48 18.94 25.24
C GLY A 238 4.88 18.35 23.88
N GLY A 239 6.04 18.75 23.38
CA GLY A 239 6.68 18.16 22.20
C GLY A 239 6.25 18.76 20.86
N LYS A 240 6.55 18.01 19.79
CA LYS A 240 6.35 18.43 18.39
C LYS A 240 5.51 17.41 17.62
N LEU A 241 4.69 17.89 16.70
CA LEU A 241 3.99 17.07 15.72
C LEU A 241 4.65 17.24 14.35
N VAL A 242 5.21 16.16 13.80
CA VAL A 242 5.78 16.15 12.45
C VAL A 242 4.84 15.43 11.50
N ILE A 243 4.53 16.08 10.39
CA ILE A 243 3.70 15.53 9.31
C ILE A 243 4.58 15.37 8.08
N ILE A 244 4.79 14.12 7.68
CA ILE A 244 5.51 13.76 6.46
C ILE A 244 4.49 13.37 5.40
N GLY A 245 4.62 13.94 4.22
CA GLY A 245 3.79 13.61 3.07
C GLY A 245 3.37 14.83 2.29
N ASP A 246 2.75 14.56 1.14
CA ASP A 246 2.19 15.58 0.26
C ASP A 246 0.85 15.10 -0.28
N GLY A 247 0.07 16.02 -0.84
CA GLY A 247 -1.22 15.73 -1.44
C GLY A 247 -2.11 16.96 -1.54
N PRO A 248 -3.30 16.80 -2.15
CA PRO A 248 -4.23 17.90 -2.40
C PRO A 248 -4.61 18.71 -1.15
N GLU A 249 -4.61 18.07 0.03
CA GLU A 249 -4.98 18.73 1.29
C GLU A 249 -3.84 19.54 1.91
N ARG A 250 -2.60 19.49 1.37
CA ARG A 250 -1.41 20.07 2.02
C ARG A 250 -1.60 21.54 2.41
N HIS A 251 -1.92 22.39 1.44
CA HIS A 251 -2.08 23.82 1.69
C HIS A 251 -3.18 24.13 2.72
N ARG A 252 -4.29 23.40 2.66
CA ARG A 252 -5.40 23.54 3.62
C ARG A 252 -4.97 23.15 5.03
N LEU A 253 -4.20 22.08 5.17
CA LEU A 253 -3.70 21.57 6.45
C LEU A 253 -2.62 22.48 7.04
N GLU A 254 -1.69 22.98 6.23
CA GLU A 254 -0.67 23.94 6.66
C GLU A 254 -1.31 25.24 7.17
N ALA A 255 -2.36 25.74 6.49
CA ALA A 255 -3.10 26.92 6.94
C ALA A 255 -3.89 26.71 8.25
N PHE A 256 -4.22 25.45 8.58
CA PHE A 256 -4.94 25.08 9.79
C PHE A 256 -4.00 24.76 10.97
N ALA A 257 -2.69 24.68 10.73
CA ALA A 257 -1.73 24.18 11.71
C ALA A 257 -1.22 25.26 12.68
N GLY A 258 -1.06 24.89 13.95
CA GLY A 258 -0.48 25.75 14.99
C GLY A 258 1.06 25.76 15.01
N PRO A 259 1.69 26.57 15.89
CA PRO A 259 3.12 26.92 15.85
C PRO A 259 4.14 25.77 16.13
N ASP A 260 3.70 24.53 16.38
CA ASP A 260 4.58 23.37 16.66
C ASP A 260 4.28 22.15 15.78
N VAL A 261 3.62 22.40 14.65
CA VAL A 261 3.37 21.40 13.63
C VAL A 261 4.32 21.62 12.47
N ILE A 262 5.11 20.61 12.14
CA ILE A 262 6.14 20.70 11.11
C ILE A 262 5.73 19.84 9.91
N PHE A 263 5.47 20.47 8.77
CA PHE A 263 5.27 19.78 7.51
C PHE A 263 6.60 19.59 6.80
N LYS A 264 6.99 18.33 6.58
CA LYS A 264 8.26 17.98 5.93
C LYS A 264 8.12 17.70 4.44
N GLY A 265 6.89 17.68 3.91
CA GLY A 265 6.66 17.27 2.53
C GLY A 265 7.14 15.84 2.28
N HIS A 266 7.72 15.62 1.11
CA HIS A 266 8.42 14.37 0.80
C HIS A 266 9.83 14.37 1.40
N VAL A 267 10.24 13.25 2.00
CA VAL A 267 11.55 13.06 2.62
C VAL A 267 12.23 11.82 2.03
N SER A 268 13.56 11.78 2.11
CA SER A 268 14.36 10.62 1.72
C SER A 268 14.10 9.41 2.62
N GLU A 269 14.41 8.19 2.15
CA GLU A 269 14.34 6.97 2.98
C GLU A 269 15.21 7.08 4.24
N THR A 270 16.38 7.69 4.15
CA THR A 270 17.28 7.94 5.29
C THR A 270 16.63 8.86 6.32
N GLU A 271 16.06 9.96 5.87
CA GLU A 271 15.37 10.91 6.76
C GLU A 271 14.09 10.30 7.34
N LYS A 272 13.33 9.53 6.55
CA LYS A 272 12.18 8.76 7.01
C LYS A 272 12.57 7.80 8.14
N HIS A 273 13.68 7.07 7.97
CA HIS A 273 14.22 6.16 9.00
C HIS A 273 14.60 6.91 10.27
N GLN A 274 15.29 8.04 10.16
CA GLN A 274 15.67 8.87 11.31
C GLN A 274 14.45 9.40 12.05
N LEU A 275 13.44 9.91 11.33
CA LEU A 275 12.21 10.42 11.94
C LEU A 275 11.40 9.32 12.62
N LEU A 276 11.29 8.13 12.00
CA LEU A 276 10.62 6.98 12.62
C LEU A 276 11.36 6.49 13.87
N CYS A 277 12.69 6.48 13.87
CA CYS A 277 13.51 6.16 15.05
C CYS A 277 13.45 7.25 16.13
N ALA A 278 13.31 8.52 15.76
CA ALA A 278 13.19 9.62 16.72
C ALA A 278 11.79 9.69 17.36
N ALA A 279 10.74 9.30 16.63
CA ALA A 279 9.34 9.45 17.04
C ALA A 279 8.95 8.59 18.25
N HIS A 280 8.24 9.17 19.20
CA HIS A 280 7.68 8.44 20.33
C HIS A 280 6.42 7.65 19.94
N LEU A 281 5.62 8.20 19.03
CA LEU A 281 4.40 7.58 18.52
C LEU A 281 4.25 7.87 17.03
N LEU A 282 3.77 6.87 16.30
CA LEU A 282 3.13 7.09 15.01
C LEU A 282 1.63 7.33 15.23
N LEU A 283 1.09 8.40 14.66
CA LEU A 283 -0.33 8.73 14.67
C LEU A 283 -0.91 8.49 13.27
N HIS A 284 -1.86 7.58 13.17
CA HIS A 284 -2.42 7.14 11.90
C HIS A 284 -3.96 7.11 11.93
N PRO A 285 -4.63 8.28 11.95
CA PRO A 285 -6.08 8.39 12.12
C PRO A 285 -6.84 8.14 10.81
N SER A 286 -6.32 7.31 9.91
CA SER A 286 -6.97 7.09 8.63
C SER A 286 -8.31 6.37 8.83
N ALA A 287 -9.35 6.88 8.18
CA ALA A 287 -10.69 6.28 8.20
C ALA A 287 -10.79 5.03 7.32
N VAL A 288 -9.90 4.87 6.35
CA VAL A 288 -9.92 3.76 5.38
C VAL A 288 -8.49 3.30 5.11
N GLU A 289 -8.22 2.03 5.36
CA GLU A 289 -6.92 1.40 5.18
C GLU A 289 -7.02 -0.07 4.80
N GLY A 290 -6.09 -0.50 3.95
CA GLY A 290 -6.00 -1.90 3.50
C GLY A 290 -5.00 -2.69 4.34
N TRP A 291 -3.96 -2.01 4.81
CA TRP A 291 -2.93 -2.55 5.71
C TRP A 291 -2.30 -1.47 6.59
N GLY A 292 -2.09 -0.25 6.05
CA GLY A 292 -1.33 0.79 6.75
C GLY A 292 0.17 0.50 6.79
N LEU A 293 0.83 0.47 5.62
CA LEU A 293 2.27 0.14 5.49
C LEU A 293 3.16 0.92 6.47
N VAL A 294 2.88 2.21 6.63
CA VAL A 294 3.56 3.13 7.55
C VAL A 294 3.54 2.64 9.01
N VAL A 295 2.47 1.95 9.43
CA VAL A 295 2.38 1.34 10.77
C VAL A 295 3.43 0.25 10.93
N THR A 296 3.58 -0.61 9.93
CA THR A 296 4.58 -1.68 9.97
C THR A 296 6.00 -1.10 9.85
N GLU A 297 6.20 -0.02 9.08
CA GLU A 297 7.48 0.69 9.01
C GLU A 297 7.86 1.28 10.38
N ALA A 298 6.95 1.98 11.06
CA ALA A 298 7.16 2.48 12.42
C ALA A 298 7.45 1.34 13.41
N ALA A 299 6.69 0.24 13.30
CA ALA A 299 6.83 -0.93 14.16
C ALA A 299 8.24 -1.54 14.09
N THR A 300 8.85 -1.65 12.90
CA THR A 300 10.24 -2.16 12.79
C THR A 300 11.28 -1.31 13.52
N ARG A 301 11.02 0.00 13.67
CA ARG A 301 11.85 0.95 14.43
C ARG A 301 11.49 0.97 15.92
N GLY A 302 10.59 0.10 16.36
CA GLY A 302 10.11 0.03 17.74
C GLY A 302 9.18 1.17 18.11
N THR A 303 8.56 1.84 17.13
CA THR A 303 7.63 2.96 17.32
C THR A 303 6.21 2.44 17.32
N PRO A 304 5.50 2.44 18.46
CA PRO A 304 4.11 2.00 18.51
C PRO A 304 3.22 3.02 17.80
N ALA A 305 2.09 2.53 17.26
CA ALA A 305 1.14 3.33 16.51
C ALA A 305 -0.18 3.50 17.27
N ILE A 306 -0.82 4.65 17.09
CA ILE A 306 -2.23 4.88 17.42
C ILE A 306 -2.98 5.03 16.11
N GLY A 307 -3.94 4.16 15.87
CA GLY A 307 -4.78 4.15 14.67
C GLY A 307 -6.26 4.17 15.02
N PHE A 308 -7.12 4.39 14.03
CA PHE A 308 -8.55 4.10 14.21
C PHE A 308 -8.83 2.60 14.07
N ASP A 309 -9.88 2.15 14.73
CA ASP A 309 -10.38 0.78 14.71
C ASP A 309 -11.09 0.46 13.38
N VAL A 310 -10.30 0.42 12.30
CA VAL A 310 -10.73 0.15 10.92
C VAL A 310 -10.06 -1.11 10.39
N PRO A 311 -10.65 -1.84 9.43
CA PRO A 311 -10.23 -3.19 9.09
C PRO A 311 -8.72 -3.35 8.78
N GLY A 312 -8.15 -2.54 7.88
CA GLY A 312 -6.71 -2.67 7.57
C GLY A 312 -5.77 -2.31 8.73
N LEU A 313 -6.20 -1.49 9.69
CA LEU A 313 -5.39 -1.17 10.88
C LEU A 313 -5.49 -2.26 11.95
N ARG A 314 -6.60 -3.01 12.01
CA ARG A 314 -6.70 -4.23 12.84
C ARG A 314 -5.71 -5.30 12.41
N ASP A 315 -5.35 -5.33 11.12
CA ASP A 315 -4.40 -6.29 10.60
C ASP A 315 -2.95 -5.93 10.98
N SER A 316 -2.60 -4.63 10.97
CA SER A 316 -1.24 -4.15 11.26
C SER A 316 -0.98 -3.80 12.74
N ILE A 317 -2.02 -3.47 13.51
CA ILE A 317 -1.95 -3.15 14.95
C ILE A 317 -2.67 -4.22 15.75
N ALA A 318 -1.95 -4.93 16.62
CA ALA A 318 -2.56 -5.72 17.68
C ALA A 318 -2.88 -4.79 18.85
N ASP A 319 -4.17 -4.46 19.01
CA ASP A 319 -4.64 -3.50 20.01
C ASP A 319 -4.19 -3.85 21.43
N GLY A 320 -3.73 -2.83 22.16
CA GLY A 320 -3.17 -2.96 23.51
C GLY A 320 -1.79 -3.64 23.58
N VAL A 321 -1.31 -4.24 22.49
CA VAL A 321 -0.05 -5.01 22.45
C VAL A 321 1.04 -4.31 21.64
N THR A 322 0.77 -3.96 20.38
CA THR A 322 1.76 -3.29 19.50
C THR A 322 1.46 -1.81 19.28
N GLY A 323 0.33 -1.34 19.81
CA GLY A 323 -0.22 -0.02 19.61
C GLY A 323 -1.64 0.04 20.17
N VAL A 324 -2.40 1.07 19.80
CA VAL A 324 -3.79 1.25 20.23
C VAL A 324 -4.71 1.54 19.04
N LEU A 325 -5.86 0.87 19.01
CA LEU A 325 -6.95 1.12 18.08
C LEU A 325 -8.05 1.94 18.78
N ALA A 326 -8.22 3.18 18.34
CA ALA A 326 -9.24 4.08 18.84
C ALA A 326 -10.55 3.92 18.08
N ARG A 327 -11.69 4.01 18.76
CA ARG A 327 -13.03 3.93 18.13
C ARG A 327 -13.62 5.30 17.76
N GLY A 328 -12.97 6.38 18.19
CA GLY A 328 -13.41 7.75 17.94
C GLY A 328 -12.42 8.78 18.47
N GLU A 329 -12.67 10.05 18.18
CA GLU A 329 -11.73 11.15 18.41
C GLU A 329 -11.31 11.26 19.89
N SER A 330 -12.26 11.14 20.82
CA SER A 330 -11.98 11.17 22.27
C SER A 330 -11.06 10.02 22.72
N SER A 331 -11.32 8.79 22.25
CA SER A 331 -10.46 7.64 22.56
C SER A 331 -9.07 7.75 21.92
N PHE A 332 -8.98 8.38 20.74
CA PHE A 332 -7.71 8.62 20.06
C PHE A 332 -6.86 9.62 20.86
N ALA A 333 -7.44 10.74 21.28
CA ALA A 333 -6.78 11.73 22.11
C ALA A 333 -6.35 11.16 23.48
N ALA A 334 -7.22 10.37 24.11
CA ALA A 334 -6.90 9.71 25.38
C ALA A 334 -5.74 8.72 25.24
N ALA A 335 -5.73 7.89 24.18
CA ALA A 335 -4.62 7.00 23.88
C ALA A 335 -3.32 7.77 23.61
N TRP A 336 -3.41 8.89 22.90
CA TRP A 336 -2.26 9.75 22.62
C TRP A 336 -1.66 10.31 23.91
N CYS A 337 -2.44 10.96 24.77
CA CYS A 337 -1.95 11.46 26.05
C CYS A 337 -1.37 10.34 26.92
N THR A 338 -2.08 9.22 27.05
CA THR A 338 -1.68 8.10 27.90
C THR A 338 -0.34 7.52 27.46
N LEU A 339 -0.19 7.25 26.16
CA LEU A 339 1.06 6.72 25.65
C LEU A 339 2.16 7.78 25.67
N ALA A 340 1.89 9.05 25.37
CA ALA A 340 2.89 10.11 25.43
C ALA A 340 3.48 10.29 26.85
N LEU A 341 2.70 10.06 27.90
CA LEU A 341 3.14 10.20 29.29
C LEU A 341 3.74 8.92 29.89
N SER A 342 3.51 7.75 29.28
CA SER A 342 4.00 6.46 29.81
C SER A 342 5.12 5.85 28.97
N THR A 343 6.37 6.07 29.40
CA THR A 343 7.57 5.49 28.75
C THR A 343 7.53 3.97 28.76
N GLU A 344 7.22 3.36 29.89
CA GLU A 344 7.14 1.91 30.04
C GLU A 344 6.18 1.27 29.02
N ARG A 345 4.96 1.80 28.90
CA ARG A 345 3.96 1.28 27.95
C ARG A 345 4.41 1.47 26.51
N ARG A 346 4.97 2.64 26.15
CA ARG A 346 5.48 2.87 24.79
C ARG A 346 6.59 1.91 24.44
N GLU A 347 7.53 1.67 25.35
CA GLU A 347 8.65 0.78 25.08
C GLU A 347 8.21 -0.68 24.98
N ALA A 348 7.31 -1.13 25.87
CA ALA A 348 6.72 -2.47 25.80
C ALA A 348 6.00 -2.68 24.47
N MET A 349 5.12 -1.74 24.09
CA MET A 349 4.40 -1.81 22.81
C MET A 349 5.35 -1.72 21.62
N GLY A 350 6.37 -0.87 21.68
CA GLY A 350 7.39 -0.73 20.65
C GLY A 350 8.18 -2.02 20.42
N ARG A 351 8.59 -2.71 21.49
CA ARG A 351 9.25 -4.02 21.38
C ARG A 351 8.34 -5.07 20.76
N ALA A 352 7.08 -5.15 21.21
CA ALA A 352 6.09 -6.07 20.65
C ALA A 352 5.79 -5.76 19.17
N ALA A 353 5.68 -4.48 18.81
CA ALA A 353 5.48 -4.03 17.44
C ALA A 353 6.65 -4.45 16.55
N ALA A 354 7.89 -4.27 17.01
CA ALA A 354 9.08 -4.69 16.28
C ALA A 354 9.14 -6.20 16.07
N ALA A 355 8.81 -6.99 17.10
CA ALA A 355 8.75 -8.44 17.01
C ALA A 355 7.68 -8.88 15.98
N ARG A 356 6.48 -8.31 16.05
CA ARG A 356 5.40 -8.57 15.07
C ARG A 356 5.82 -8.20 13.66
N ALA A 357 6.40 -7.01 13.48
CA ALA A 357 6.86 -6.52 12.17
C ALA A 357 8.00 -7.36 11.59
N ALA A 358 8.72 -8.14 12.41
CA ALA A 358 9.75 -9.04 11.93
C ALA A 358 9.24 -10.13 10.98
N HIS A 359 7.96 -10.50 11.10
CA HIS A 359 7.31 -11.51 10.27
C HIS A 359 6.91 -10.99 8.88
N TYR A 360 6.88 -9.67 8.66
CA TYR A 360 6.44 -9.06 7.41
C TYR A 360 7.63 -8.55 6.59
N ARG A 361 8.38 -9.45 5.94
CA ARG A 361 9.52 -9.09 5.09
C ARG A 361 9.14 -9.10 3.61
N TRP A 362 9.64 -8.11 2.84
CA TRP A 362 9.45 -8.09 1.38
C TRP A 362 9.89 -9.39 0.71
N SER A 363 10.99 -10.01 1.16
CA SER A 363 11.43 -11.30 0.64
C SER A 363 10.40 -12.43 0.86
N SER A 364 9.65 -12.40 1.96
CA SER A 364 8.54 -13.33 2.22
C SER A 364 7.35 -13.03 1.31
N THR A 365 6.98 -11.75 1.17
CA THR A 365 5.92 -11.27 0.27
C THR A 365 6.16 -11.73 -1.17
N VAL A 366 7.37 -11.54 -1.69
CA VAL A 366 7.77 -11.97 -3.04
C VAL A 366 7.66 -13.49 -3.20
N ARG A 367 8.15 -14.28 -2.23
CA ARG A 367 8.06 -15.74 -2.27
C ARG A 367 6.61 -16.24 -2.24
N GLN A 368 5.78 -15.69 -1.37
CA GLN A 368 4.36 -16.04 -1.28
C GLN A 368 3.63 -15.67 -2.57
N PHE A 369 3.85 -14.46 -3.09
CA PHE A 369 3.27 -14.03 -4.36
C PHE A 369 3.69 -14.94 -5.51
N ARG A 370 4.97 -15.30 -5.61
CA ARG A 370 5.49 -16.21 -6.65
C ARG A 370 4.82 -17.59 -6.59
N ALA A 371 4.50 -18.09 -5.41
CA ALA A 371 3.77 -19.35 -5.26
C ALA A 371 2.33 -19.22 -5.80
N VAL A 372 1.63 -18.14 -5.47
CA VAL A 372 0.28 -17.88 -6.00
C VAL A 372 0.29 -17.63 -7.52
N ALA A 373 1.32 -16.96 -8.03
CA ALA A 373 1.55 -16.79 -9.47
C ALA A 373 1.69 -18.14 -10.20
N ALA A 374 2.40 -19.09 -9.60
CA ALA A 374 2.51 -20.45 -10.14
C ALA A 374 1.17 -21.19 -10.09
N GLU A 375 0.44 -21.06 -8.98
CA GLU A 375 -0.89 -21.65 -8.81
C GLU A 375 -1.87 -21.18 -9.89
N ALA A 376 -1.90 -19.86 -10.16
CA ALA A 376 -2.75 -19.28 -11.19
C ALA A 376 -2.39 -19.79 -12.59
N ALA A 377 -1.10 -19.82 -12.92
CA ALA A 377 -0.61 -20.32 -14.20
C ALA A 377 -0.96 -21.81 -14.41
N LEU A 378 -0.85 -22.64 -13.37
CA LEU A 378 -1.18 -24.06 -13.44
C LEU A 378 -2.68 -24.33 -13.50
N SER A 379 -3.48 -23.59 -12.73
CA SER A 379 -4.94 -23.74 -12.70
C SER A 379 -5.56 -23.46 -14.07
N HIS A 380 -5.04 -22.47 -14.78
CA HIS A 380 -5.48 -22.15 -16.13
C HIS A 380 -5.08 -23.20 -17.18
N ARG A 381 -3.95 -23.91 -17.01
CA ARG A 381 -3.55 -25.00 -17.94
C ARG A 381 -4.42 -26.25 -17.81
N ARG A 382 -5.13 -26.40 -16.69
CA ARG A 382 -6.01 -27.55 -16.40
C ARG A 382 -7.46 -27.32 -16.87
N ARG A 383 -7.80 -26.08 -17.23
CA ARG A 383 -9.07 -25.71 -17.86
C ARG A 383 -8.89 -25.69 -19.37
#